data_AF-A0A376RDJ7-F1
#
_entry.id   AF-A0A376RDJ7-F1
#
_cell.length_a   1.000
_cell.length_b   1.000
_cell.length_c   1.000
_cell.angle_alpha   90.00
_cell.angle_beta   90.00
_cell.angle_gamma   90.00
#
_symmetry.space_group_name_H-M   'P 1'
#
loop_
_entity.id
_entity.type
_entity.pdbx_description
1 polymer ?
#
loop_
_entity_poly.entity_id
_entity_poly.type
_entity_poly.pdbx_seq_one_letter_code
_entity_poly.pdbx_strand_id
1 'polypeptide(L)'
;MRKYPLSLLKDKNIVTFFDFWGKTRRGEKDGGDDYHLLCWHSLDIAAMGYLMVKRNCFGLADYFRQLGISDKEQAAQFFAWLLCWHDIGKFARSFQQLYLPPELKIQEGARKNYEKISHSTLGYWLWNHYLSECQELLPSSSLSPRKLRRVIEMWMPVTTGHHGRPPDRMDELDNFLPEDKAAARDFLLEIKPLFPLIEIPAFWDDDEGIELIKHLSWYISATVVLADWTGSSTRFFPRVAHPMDIKGYWQKTLIQAQNALTVFPLKAKVAPFNGINTLFPFIENPTPLQQKVLDLDISQQGPQLFILEDVTGAGKTEAALILAHRLIAAGKAQGLFFGLPTMATANAMYDRLVKTWLAFYSPESRPSLVLAHSARTLMDRFNESLWSGDLVGSEEPDEQTFSQDVRPGLPTVTRRRCWLKLASARWIRR
;
A
#
# COMPACT_ATOMS: atom_id res chain seq x y z
N MET A 1 -21.79 19.25 18.45
CA MET A 1 -21.59 18.12 17.53
C MET A 1 -22.76 18.11 16.55
N ARG A 2 -22.54 18.49 15.29
CA ARG A 2 -23.61 18.38 14.29
C ARG A 2 -23.74 16.88 13.99
N LYS A 3 -24.79 16.22 14.50
CA LYS A 3 -25.21 14.95 13.90
C LYS A 3 -25.61 15.30 12.47
N TYR A 4 -25.22 14.49 11.49
CA TYR A 4 -25.70 14.59 10.11
C TYR A 4 -26.81 13.56 9.90
N PRO A 5 -28.01 13.71 10.51
CA PRO A 5 -29.14 12.90 10.09
C PRO A 5 -29.34 13.14 8.60
N LEU A 6 -29.74 12.11 7.86
CA LEU A 6 -30.01 12.21 6.42
C LEU A 6 -30.97 13.37 6.07
N SER A 7 -31.72 13.89 7.05
CA SER A 7 -32.55 15.09 6.92
C SER A 7 -31.76 16.40 6.71
N LEU A 8 -30.54 16.55 7.27
CA LEU A 8 -29.68 17.73 7.07
C LEU A 8 -29.06 17.78 5.66
N LEU A 9 -28.99 16.64 4.96
CA LEU A 9 -28.51 16.60 3.57
C LEU A 9 -29.42 17.36 2.61
N LYS A 10 -30.70 17.54 2.96
CA LYS A 10 -31.69 18.26 2.15
C LYS A 10 -31.55 19.77 2.19
N ASP A 11 -30.82 20.31 3.18
CA ASP A 11 -30.53 21.75 3.21
C ASP A 11 -29.39 22.06 2.23
N LYS A 12 -29.71 22.81 1.17
CA LYS A 12 -28.76 23.19 0.12
C LYS A 12 -27.69 24.17 0.60
N ASN A 13 -27.88 24.81 1.76
CA ASN A 13 -26.96 25.83 2.27
C ASN A 13 -25.85 25.26 3.17
N ILE A 14 -25.92 23.97 3.52
CA ILE A 14 -24.94 23.33 4.40
C ILE A 14 -24.11 22.33 3.58
N VAL A 15 -22.82 22.64 3.43
CA VAL A 15 -21.80 21.72 2.90
C VAL A 15 -21.47 20.70 3.99
N THR A 16 -21.47 19.43 3.60
CA THR A 16 -21.19 18.27 4.44
C THR A 16 -20.06 17.45 3.81
N PHE A 17 -19.47 16.51 4.53
CA PHE A 17 -18.45 15.64 3.95
C PHE A 17 -18.97 14.72 2.83
N PHE A 18 -20.29 14.55 2.70
CA PHE A 18 -20.92 13.85 1.58
C PHE A 18 -20.95 14.66 0.28
N ASP A 19 -20.53 15.93 0.32
CA ASP A 19 -20.47 16.79 -0.86
C ASP A 19 -19.10 16.74 -1.56
N PHE A 20 -18.17 15.88 -1.10
CA PHE A 20 -16.80 15.76 -1.61
C PHE A 20 -16.60 14.42 -2.32
N TRP A 21 -16.01 14.45 -3.52
CA TRP A 21 -15.65 13.25 -4.28
C TRP A 21 -14.19 12.82 -4.04
N GLY A 22 -13.94 11.51 -4.05
CA GLY A 22 -12.60 10.92 -3.94
C GLY A 22 -12.10 10.28 -5.24
N LYS A 23 -13.00 9.73 -6.06
CA LYS A 23 -12.74 9.16 -7.39
C LYS A 23 -13.78 9.60 -8.41
N THR A 24 -13.42 9.59 -9.70
CA THR A 24 -14.32 9.95 -10.81
C THR A 24 -14.17 8.95 -11.94
N ARG A 25 -15.24 8.75 -12.70
CA ARG A 25 -15.33 7.76 -13.78
C ARG A 25 -14.28 7.93 -14.89
N ARG A 26 -13.77 9.14 -15.12
CA ARG A 26 -12.75 9.47 -16.16
C ARG A 26 -12.98 8.82 -17.54
N GLY A 27 -14.24 8.61 -17.91
CA GLY A 27 -14.66 7.98 -19.18
C GLY A 27 -14.79 6.45 -19.17
N GLU A 28 -14.47 5.76 -18.07
CA GLU A 28 -14.67 4.31 -17.91
C GLU A 28 -16.15 3.99 -17.76
N LYS A 29 -16.76 3.23 -18.69
CA LYS A 29 -18.22 3.08 -18.65
C LYS A 29 -18.73 2.21 -17.50
N ASP A 30 -17.90 1.30 -17.02
CA ASP A 30 -18.23 0.31 -15.99
C ASP A 30 -17.64 0.72 -14.64
N GLY A 31 -18.10 0.09 -13.54
CA GLY A 31 -17.53 0.30 -12.20
C GLY A 31 -18.36 1.17 -11.25
N GLY A 32 -19.67 1.31 -11.46
CA GLY A 32 -20.60 2.03 -10.57
C GLY A 32 -20.96 3.43 -11.09
N ASP A 33 -21.27 4.33 -10.16
CA ASP A 33 -21.72 5.70 -10.42
C ASP A 33 -20.61 6.57 -11.09
N ASP A 34 -20.96 7.79 -11.51
CA ASP A 34 -20.03 8.70 -12.20
C ASP A 34 -18.89 9.22 -11.32
N TYR A 35 -19.08 9.21 -10.00
CA TYR A 35 -18.07 9.53 -9.01
C TYR A 35 -18.27 8.72 -7.74
N HIS A 36 -17.22 8.67 -6.94
CA HIS A 36 -17.26 8.05 -5.64
C HIS A 36 -17.06 9.10 -4.56
N LEU A 37 -17.94 9.13 -3.56
CA LEU A 37 -17.77 10.06 -2.44
C LEU A 37 -16.47 9.76 -1.69
N LEU A 38 -15.79 10.83 -1.27
CA LEU A 38 -14.50 10.76 -0.59
C LEU A 38 -14.57 9.93 0.69
N CYS A 39 -15.65 10.10 1.47
CA CYS A 39 -15.86 9.33 2.69
C CYS A 39 -15.94 7.81 2.44
N TRP A 40 -16.52 7.42 1.30
CA TRP A 40 -16.64 6.02 0.90
C TRP A 40 -15.31 5.43 0.46
N HIS A 41 -14.58 6.17 -0.37
CA HIS A 41 -13.24 5.77 -0.77
C HIS A 41 -12.34 5.58 0.47
N SER A 42 -12.35 6.52 1.41
CA SER A 42 -11.60 6.41 2.66
C SER A 42 -11.98 5.17 3.49
N LEU A 43 -13.28 4.84 3.57
CA LEU A 43 -13.73 3.64 4.28
C LEU A 43 -13.38 2.34 3.55
N ASP A 44 -13.34 2.35 2.22
CA ASP A 44 -12.91 1.19 1.42
C ASP A 44 -11.43 0.87 1.66
N ILE A 45 -10.58 1.91 1.66
CA ILE A 45 -9.15 1.74 1.99
C ILE A 45 -8.99 1.29 3.45
N ALA A 46 -9.75 1.88 4.38
CA ALA A 46 -9.72 1.49 5.79
C ALA A 46 -10.17 0.03 6.01
N ALA A 47 -11.18 -0.45 5.29
CA ALA A 47 -11.64 -1.83 5.35
C ALA A 47 -10.60 -2.81 4.80
N MET A 48 -9.90 -2.43 3.71
CA MET A 48 -8.76 -3.18 3.21
C MET A 48 -7.66 -3.30 4.27
N GLY A 49 -7.22 -2.19 4.86
CA GLY A 49 -6.19 -2.22 5.91
C GLY A 49 -6.62 -3.00 7.14
N TYR A 50 -7.86 -2.82 7.60
CA TYR A 50 -8.42 -3.59 8.70
C TYR A 50 -8.23 -5.09 8.47
N LEU A 51 -8.70 -5.61 7.32
CA LEU A 51 -8.59 -7.03 7.03
C LEU A 51 -7.15 -7.48 6.75
N MET A 52 -6.29 -6.62 6.18
CA MET A 52 -4.86 -6.90 6.04
C MET A 52 -4.20 -7.19 7.39
N VAL A 53 -4.50 -6.42 8.44
CA VAL A 53 -4.02 -6.72 9.80
C VAL A 53 -4.69 -7.98 10.35
N LYS A 54 -6.01 -8.14 10.21
CA LYS A 54 -6.73 -9.34 10.71
C LYS A 54 -6.18 -10.65 10.11
N ARG A 55 -5.76 -10.62 8.84
CA ARG A 55 -5.17 -11.76 8.13
C ARG A 55 -3.65 -11.83 8.24
N ASN A 56 -3.02 -10.88 8.94
CA ASN A 56 -1.58 -10.73 9.05
C ASN A 56 -0.88 -10.68 7.67
N CYS A 57 -1.52 -10.04 6.70
CA CYS A 57 -0.94 -9.82 5.38
C CYS A 57 0.40 -9.08 5.54
N PHE A 58 1.45 -9.62 4.92
CA PHE A 58 2.80 -9.05 4.95
C PHE A 58 3.37 -8.84 6.36
N GLY A 59 2.90 -9.58 7.37
CA GLY A 59 3.38 -9.47 8.75
C GLY A 59 2.86 -8.26 9.53
N LEU A 60 1.83 -7.56 9.02
CA LEU A 60 1.34 -6.32 9.65
C LEU A 60 0.93 -6.46 11.11
N ALA A 61 0.26 -7.55 11.49
CA ALA A 61 -0.12 -7.77 12.89
C ALA A 61 1.11 -8.03 13.77
N ASP A 62 2.18 -8.58 13.21
CA ASP A 62 3.44 -8.80 13.92
C ASP A 62 4.21 -7.49 14.09
N TYR A 63 4.18 -6.59 13.11
CA TYR A 63 4.74 -5.24 13.23
C TYR A 63 4.00 -4.41 14.29
N PHE A 64 2.66 -4.43 14.31
CA PHE A 64 1.89 -3.75 15.36
C PHE A 64 2.11 -4.33 16.75
N ARG A 65 2.32 -5.65 16.85
CA ARG A 65 2.70 -6.29 18.13
C ARG A 65 4.06 -5.82 18.62
N GLN A 66 5.06 -5.67 17.73
CA GLN A 66 6.35 -5.06 18.09
C GLN A 66 6.17 -3.61 18.56
N LEU A 67 5.24 -2.89 17.96
CA LEU A 67 4.81 -1.56 18.39
C LEU A 67 3.88 -1.59 19.63
N GLY A 68 3.85 -2.69 20.39
CA GLY A 68 3.12 -2.81 21.66
C GLY A 68 1.60 -2.90 21.55
N ILE A 69 1.03 -2.97 20.34
CA ILE A 69 -0.39 -3.26 20.13
C ILE A 69 -0.54 -4.77 19.95
N SER A 70 -0.66 -5.49 21.06
CA SER A 70 -0.68 -6.96 21.07
C SER A 70 -2.02 -7.55 20.62
N ASP A 71 -3.12 -6.85 20.88
CA ASP A 71 -4.44 -7.27 20.45
C ASP A 71 -4.61 -7.01 18.94
N LYS A 72 -4.96 -8.07 18.21
CA LYS A 72 -5.07 -8.01 16.74
C LYS A 72 -6.25 -7.17 16.28
N GLU A 73 -7.33 -7.12 17.06
CA GLU A 73 -8.49 -6.29 16.74
C GLU A 73 -8.16 -4.81 16.91
N GLN A 74 -7.52 -4.44 18.01
CA GLN A 74 -7.01 -3.10 18.27
C GLN A 74 -6.03 -2.64 17.19
N ALA A 75 -5.08 -3.50 16.79
CA ALA A 75 -4.14 -3.19 15.70
C ALA A 75 -4.87 -2.96 14.37
N ALA A 76 -5.87 -3.78 14.06
CA ALA A 76 -6.66 -3.64 12.83
C ALA A 76 -7.48 -2.35 12.82
N GLN A 77 -8.09 -1.99 13.95
CA GLN A 77 -8.82 -0.73 14.10
C GLN A 77 -7.89 0.48 14.02
N PHE A 78 -6.71 0.44 14.65
CA PHE A 78 -5.72 1.51 14.56
C PHE A 78 -5.28 1.75 13.11
N PHE A 79 -4.96 0.68 12.38
CA PHE A 79 -4.52 0.81 10.99
C PHE A 79 -5.66 1.29 10.07
N ALA A 80 -6.88 0.80 10.27
CA ALA A 80 -8.06 1.27 9.54
C ALA A 80 -8.33 2.77 9.79
N TRP A 81 -8.26 3.20 11.06
CA TRP A 81 -8.35 4.60 11.43
C TRP A 81 -7.27 5.42 10.75
N LEU A 82 -6.00 4.99 10.80
CA LEU A 82 -4.87 5.68 10.16
C LEU A 82 -5.08 5.86 8.65
N LEU A 83 -5.64 4.84 7.97
CA LEU A 83 -5.96 4.90 6.55
C LEU A 83 -7.10 5.85 6.23
N CYS A 84 -8.01 6.14 7.15
CA CYS A 84 -9.04 7.16 6.91
C CYS A 84 -8.45 8.58 6.72
N TRP A 85 -7.19 8.78 7.10
CA TRP A 85 -6.47 10.06 6.95
C TRP A 85 -5.74 10.21 5.62
N HIS A 86 -5.54 9.12 4.85
CA HIS A 86 -4.60 9.12 3.71
C HIS A 86 -4.95 10.20 2.66
N ASP A 87 -6.24 10.38 2.40
CA ASP A 87 -6.80 11.21 1.33
C ASP A 87 -7.49 12.49 1.82
N ILE A 88 -7.28 12.90 3.08
CA ILE A 88 -7.92 14.11 3.63
C ILE A 88 -7.55 15.39 2.86
N GLY A 89 -6.45 15.38 2.11
CA GLY A 89 -6.10 16.48 1.22
C GLY A 89 -7.07 16.65 0.04
N LYS A 90 -7.84 15.62 -0.32
CA LYS A 90 -8.88 15.72 -1.34
C LYS A 90 -10.06 16.60 -0.89
N PHE A 91 -10.21 16.89 0.40
CA PHE A 91 -11.18 17.91 0.85
C PHE A 91 -10.81 19.32 0.36
N ALA A 92 -9.59 19.58 -0.11
CA ALA A 92 -9.20 20.89 -0.60
C ALA A 92 -10.09 21.35 -1.76
N ARG A 93 -10.53 22.61 -1.73
CA ARG A 93 -11.25 23.24 -2.84
C ARG A 93 -10.50 23.09 -4.16
N SER A 94 -9.17 23.23 -4.13
CA SER A 94 -8.33 23.07 -5.33
C SER A 94 -8.47 21.70 -5.98
N PHE A 95 -8.61 20.64 -5.18
CA PHE A 95 -8.81 19.27 -5.67
C PHE A 95 -10.24 19.07 -6.18
N GLN A 96 -11.23 19.49 -5.39
CA GLN A 96 -12.63 19.27 -5.73
C GLN A 96 -13.04 19.99 -7.02
N GLN A 97 -12.44 21.15 -7.35
CA GLN A 97 -12.69 21.86 -8.61
C GLN A 97 -12.21 21.11 -9.87
N LEU A 98 -11.44 20.02 -9.73
CA LEU A 98 -11.05 19.21 -10.89
C LEU A 98 -12.25 18.47 -11.52
N TYR A 99 -13.34 18.29 -10.76
CA TYR A 99 -14.59 17.72 -11.24
C TYR A 99 -15.77 18.26 -10.43
N LEU A 100 -16.72 18.92 -11.12
CA LEU A 100 -17.85 19.62 -10.49
C LEU A 100 -19.17 19.01 -10.99
N PRO A 101 -19.58 17.84 -10.48
CA PRO A 101 -20.85 17.23 -10.83
C PRO A 101 -22.02 18.09 -10.28
N PRO A 102 -23.09 18.31 -11.06
CA PRO A 102 -24.24 19.14 -10.64
C PRO A 102 -24.92 18.69 -9.33
N GLU A 103 -24.76 17.42 -8.97
CA GLU A 103 -25.35 16.80 -7.78
C GLU A 103 -24.63 17.17 -6.48
N LEU A 104 -23.35 17.56 -6.54
CA LEU A 104 -22.59 17.96 -5.37
C LEU A 104 -22.73 19.47 -5.11
N LYS A 105 -22.75 19.86 -3.83
CA LYS A 105 -22.90 21.27 -3.43
C LYS A 105 -21.65 22.10 -3.65
N ILE A 106 -20.50 21.47 -3.89
CA ILE A 106 -19.26 22.16 -4.21
C ILE A 106 -19.39 22.74 -5.61
N GLN A 107 -19.56 24.06 -5.68
CA GLN A 107 -19.63 24.80 -6.93
C GLN A 107 -18.26 25.35 -7.32
N GLU A 108 -18.12 25.75 -8.60
CA GLU A 108 -16.96 26.50 -9.08
C GLU A 108 -16.79 27.76 -8.23
N GLY A 109 -15.67 27.85 -7.51
CA GLY A 109 -15.39 29.00 -6.66
C GLY A 109 -15.06 30.24 -7.49
N ALA A 110 -15.13 31.42 -6.85
CA ALA A 110 -14.68 32.67 -7.48
C ALA A 110 -13.19 32.60 -7.91
N ARG A 111 -12.39 31.79 -7.21
CA ARG A 111 -10.99 31.54 -7.52
C ARG A 111 -10.86 30.37 -8.50
N LYS A 112 -10.52 30.68 -9.75
CA LYS A 112 -10.34 29.69 -10.82
C LYS A 112 -8.98 28.99 -10.78
N ASN A 113 -7.95 29.68 -10.26
CA ASN A 113 -6.58 29.19 -10.25
C ASN A 113 -6.07 29.04 -8.82
N TYR A 114 -5.93 27.78 -8.41
CA TYR A 114 -5.19 27.39 -7.21
C TYR A 114 -3.79 26.94 -7.59
N GLU A 115 -2.85 27.03 -6.64
CA GLU A 115 -1.55 26.39 -6.79
C GLU A 115 -1.73 24.88 -6.93
N LYS A 116 -0.99 24.28 -7.86
CA LYS A 116 -1.06 22.84 -8.14
C LYS A 116 -0.21 22.08 -7.13
N ILE A 117 -0.85 21.67 -6.04
CA ILE A 117 -0.22 20.94 -4.94
C ILE A 117 -0.89 19.56 -4.87
N SER A 118 -0.08 18.52 -4.71
CA SER A 118 -0.58 17.14 -4.61
C SER A 118 -1.47 16.99 -3.36
N HIS A 119 -2.52 16.17 -3.46
CA HIS A 119 -3.39 15.96 -2.31
C HIS A 119 -2.69 15.30 -1.12
N SER A 120 -1.60 14.57 -1.35
CA SER A 120 -0.69 14.09 -0.29
C SER A 120 -0.16 15.25 0.56
N THR A 121 0.42 16.27 -0.08
CA THR A 121 0.95 17.47 0.60
C THR A 121 -0.18 18.30 1.20
N LEU A 122 -1.31 18.46 0.50
CA LEU A 122 -2.50 19.15 1.03
C LEU A 122 -3.03 18.48 2.31
N GLY A 123 -3.05 17.16 2.35
CA GLY A 123 -3.52 16.40 3.51
C GLY A 123 -2.59 16.55 4.71
N TYR A 124 -1.28 16.49 4.48
CA TYR A 124 -0.30 16.72 5.54
C TYR A 124 -0.35 18.15 6.09
N TRP A 125 -0.54 19.14 5.20
CA TRP A 125 -0.78 20.53 5.62
C TRP A 125 -2.06 20.65 6.47
N LEU A 126 -3.17 20.05 6.03
CA LEU A 126 -4.45 20.10 6.74
C LEU A 126 -4.34 19.48 8.15
N TRP A 127 -3.55 18.42 8.31
CA TRP A 127 -3.22 17.86 9.61
C TRP A 127 -2.48 18.88 10.49
N ASN A 128 -1.33 19.39 10.03
CA ASN A 128 -0.45 20.24 10.83
C ASN A 128 -1.11 21.56 11.26
N HIS A 129 -1.97 22.14 10.41
CA HIS A 129 -2.49 23.50 10.62
C HIS A 129 -3.94 23.55 11.12
N TYR A 130 -4.65 22.42 11.18
CA TYR A 130 -6.05 22.42 11.61
C TYR A 130 -6.46 21.17 12.38
N LEU A 131 -6.32 19.97 11.79
CA LEU A 131 -6.91 18.76 12.39
C LEU A 131 -6.14 18.27 13.63
N SER A 132 -4.84 18.53 13.71
CA SER A 132 -4.02 18.14 14.87
C SER A 132 -4.39 18.89 16.15
N GLU A 133 -5.03 20.07 16.04
CA GLU A 133 -5.56 20.84 17.17
C GLU A 133 -6.94 20.36 17.64
N CYS A 134 -7.63 19.55 16.84
CA CYS A 134 -8.93 18.97 17.17
C CYS A 134 -8.75 17.70 18.02
N GLN A 135 -8.54 17.86 19.32
CA GLN A 135 -8.25 16.75 20.25
C GLN A 135 -9.31 15.65 20.22
N GLU A 136 -10.56 15.99 19.93
CA GLU A 136 -11.66 15.05 19.80
C GLU A 136 -11.49 14.03 18.65
N LEU A 137 -10.58 14.29 17.70
CA LEU A 137 -10.24 13.37 16.62
C LEU A 137 -9.21 12.31 17.03
N LEU A 138 -8.37 12.61 18.03
CA LEU A 138 -7.26 11.73 18.41
C LEU A 138 -7.77 10.50 19.17
N PRO A 139 -7.10 9.33 19.05
CA PRO A 139 -7.47 8.15 19.82
C PRO A 139 -7.15 8.29 21.31
N SER A 140 -7.67 7.38 22.13
CA SER A 140 -7.40 7.37 23.57
C SER A 140 -5.93 7.07 23.87
N SER A 141 -5.39 7.68 24.93
CA SER A 141 -4.04 7.38 25.42
C SER A 141 -3.87 7.92 26.85
N SER A 142 -2.91 7.37 27.58
CA SER A 142 -2.43 7.94 28.85
C SER A 142 -1.46 9.12 28.66
N LEU A 143 -1.03 9.39 27.42
CA LEU A 143 -0.19 10.54 27.07
C LEU A 143 -0.94 11.86 27.24
N SER A 144 -0.21 12.93 27.57
CA SER A 144 -0.77 14.28 27.52
C SER A 144 -1.16 14.65 26.08
N PRO A 145 -2.13 15.56 25.85
CA PRO A 145 -2.58 15.92 24.50
C PRO A 145 -1.44 16.36 23.57
N ARG A 146 -0.45 17.09 24.12
CA ARG A 146 0.74 17.53 23.36
C ARG A 146 1.61 16.36 22.91
N LYS A 147 1.84 15.37 23.79
CA LYS A 147 2.64 14.17 23.50
C LYS A 147 1.91 13.26 22.51
N LEU A 148 0.61 13.04 22.73
CA LEU A 148 -0.23 12.28 21.80
C LEU A 148 -0.20 12.90 20.40
N ARG A 149 -0.34 14.22 20.27
CA ARG A 149 -0.23 14.91 18.98
C ARG A 149 1.12 14.65 18.31
N ARG A 150 2.23 14.78 19.05
CA ARG A 150 3.59 14.51 18.55
C ARG A 150 3.74 13.06 18.07
N VAL A 151 3.19 12.10 18.81
CA VAL A 151 3.22 10.69 18.43
C VAL A 151 2.44 10.44 17.14
N ILE A 152 1.22 10.97 17.04
CA ILE A 152 0.40 10.81 15.83
C ILE A 152 1.02 11.53 14.63
N GLU A 153 1.69 12.66 14.83
CA GLU A 153 2.40 13.38 13.77
C GLU A 153 3.43 12.50 13.03
N MET A 154 4.10 11.58 13.74
CA MET A 154 5.05 10.63 13.12
C MET A 154 4.37 9.68 12.11
N TRP A 155 3.09 9.40 12.29
CA TRP A 155 2.30 8.53 11.42
C TRP A 155 1.73 9.26 10.19
N MET A 156 1.65 10.59 10.23
CA MET A 156 0.99 11.35 9.17
C MET A 156 1.72 11.31 7.83
N PRO A 157 3.06 11.41 7.76
CA PRO A 157 3.80 11.20 6.52
C PRO A 157 3.63 9.77 5.95
N VAL A 158 3.44 8.77 6.81
CA VAL A 158 3.24 7.37 6.43
C VAL A 158 1.92 7.18 5.69
N THR A 159 0.84 7.85 6.13
CA THR A 159 -0.50 7.74 5.54
C THR A 159 -0.73 8.73 4.39
N THR A 160 -0.33 9.99 4.55
CA THR A 160 -0.53 11.01 3.51
C THR A 160 0.44 10.86 2.33
N GLY A 161 1.62 10.28 2.55
CA GLY A 161 2.62 9.96 1.51
C GLY A 161 2.31 8.72 0.66
N HIS A 162 1.05 8.29 0.57
CA HIS A 162 0.63 7.02 -0.06
C HIS A 162 0.86 6.94 -1.58
N HIS A 163 1.26 8.04 -2.24
CA HIS A 163 1.69 8.04 -3.65
C HIS A 163 3.18 7.68 -3.84
N GLY A 164 3.81 7.10 -2.82
CA GLY A 164 5.18 6.56 -2.88
C GLY A 164 6.28 7.60 -2.65
N ARG A 165 5.92 8.77 -2.11
CA ARG A 165 6.86 9.79 -1.62
C ARG A 165 6.27 10.45 -0.37
N PRO A 166 7.10 10.76 0.64
CA PRO A 166 6.67 11.59 1.76
C PRO A 166 6.11 12.93 1.26
N PRO A 167 5.10 13.50 1.94
CA PRO A 167 4.56 14.82 1.61
C PRO A 167 5.61 15.92 1.82
N ASP A 168 5.52 16.98 1.04
CA ASP A 168 6.32 18.18 1.27
C ASP A 168 5.83 18.93 2.51
N ARG A 169 6.72 19.69 3.16
CA ARG A 169 6.35 20.61 4.24
C ARG A 169 6.08 21.99 3.65
N MET A 170 4.90 22.53 3.95
CA MET A 170 4.48 23.87 3.55
C MET A 170 3.91 24.60 4.75
N ASP A 171 4.26 25.88 4.90
CA ASP A 171 3.75 26.71 5.99
C ASP A 171 2.51 27.49 5.56
N GLU A 172 2.58 28.17 4.40
CA GLU A 172 1.50 28.99 3.87
C GLU A 172 0.84 28.34 2.65
N LEU A 173 -0.49 28.24 2.68
CA LEU A 173 -1.31 27.65 1.62
C LEU A 173 -2.76 28.14 1.77
N ASP A 174 -3.45 28.29 0.64
CA ASP A 174 -4.83 28.81 0.59
C ASP A 174 -5.74 27.94 -0.30
N ASN A 175 -5.53 26.63 -0.28
CA ASN A 175 -6.27 25.66 -1.09
C ASN A 175 -7.55 25.13 -0.42
N PHE A 176 -7.83 25.52 0.83
CA PHE A 176 -8.98 25.08 1.60
C PHE A 176 -9.84 26.28 2.02
N LEU A 177 -11.15 26.19 1.79
CA LEU A 177 -12.13 27.07 2.43
C LEU A 177 -12.44 26.57 3.86
N PRO A 178 -12.98 27.43 4.76
CA PRO A 178 -13.33 27.03 6.12
C PRO A 178 -14.27 25.82 6.18
N GLU A 179 -15.25 25.73 5.27
CA GLU A 179 -16.18 24.60 5.16
C GLU A 179 -15.51 23.30 4.73
N ASP A 180 -14.44 23.36 3.92
CA ASP A 180 -13.68 22.18 3.51
C ASP A 180 -12.97 21.55 4.71
N LYS A 181 -12.34 22.40 5.53
CA LYS A 181 -11.68 22.00 6.77
C LYS A 181 -12.70 21.41 7.75
N ALA A 182 -13.85 22.07 7.91
CA ALA A 182 -14.93 21.60 8.78
C ALA A 182 -15.50 20.26 8.30
N ALA A 183 -15.68 20.06 7.00
CA ALA A 183 -16.14 18.80 6.42
C ALA A 183 -15.15 17.66 6.69
N ALA A 184 -13.85 17.89 6.51
CA ALA A 184 -12.82 16.90 6.83
C ALA A 184 -12.84 16.50 8.33
N ARG A 185 -12.93 17.48 9.24
CA ARG A 185 -13.06 17.25 10.68
C ARG A 185 -14.32 16.44 10.99
N ASP A 186 -15.45 16.82 10.41
CA ASP A 186 -16.74 16.19 10.69
C ASP A 186 -16.81 14.76 10.15
N PHE A 187 -16.19 14.48 8.99
CA PHE A 187 -15.99 13.12 8.49
C PHE A 187 -15.22 12.25 9.50
N LEU A 188 -14.06 12.74 9.94
CA LEU A 188 -13.19 12.02 10.87
C LEU A 188 -13.85 11.80 12.24
N LEU A 189 -14.70 12.72 12.68
CA LEU A 189 -15.55 12.54 13.86
C LEU A 189 -16.60 11.46 13.66
N GLU A 190 -17.27 11.42 12.52
CA GLU A 190 -18.35 10.49 12.24
C GLU A 190 -17.85 9.04 12.15
N ILE A 191 -16.63 8.82 11.65
CA ILE A 191 -16.03 7.48 11.56
C ILE A 191 -15.38 7.02 12.87
N LYS A 192 -15.02 7.92 13.80
CA LYS A 192 -14.31 7.57 15.04
C LYS A 192 -15.02 6.47 15.86
N PRO A 193 -16.37 6.46 15.99
CA PRO A 193 -17.10 5.39 16.67
C PRO A 193 -16.98 4.00 16.02
N LEU A 194 -16.47 3.87 14.78
CA LEU A 194 -16.21 2.57 14.15
C LEU A 194 -14.99 1.86 14.75
N PHE A 195 -14.10 2.60 15.43
CA PHE A 195 -12.81 2.10 15.91
C PHE A 195 -12.65 2.30 17.43
N PRO A 196 -13.54 1.75 18.27
CA PRO A 196 -13.60 2.06 19.70
C PRO A 196 -12.44 1.50 20.53
N LEU A 197 -11.69 0.52 20.00
CA LEU A 197 -10.64 -0.18 20.75
C LEU A 197 -9.26 0.47 20.62
N ILE A 198 -9.11 1.52 19.80
CA ILE A 198 -7.82 2.17 19.60
C ILE A 198 -7.34 2.82 20.89
N GLU A 199 -6.17 2.41 21.34
CA GLU A 199 -5.42 3.03 22.42
C GLU A 199 -3.96 3.18 21.98
N ILE A 200 -3.41 4.39 22.09
CA ILE A 200 -2.03 4.68 21.67
C ILE A 200 -1.07 4.34 22.83
N PRO A 201 -0.12 3.40 22.62
CA PRO A 201 0.86 3.05 23.63
C PRO A 201 1.72 4.25 24.06
N ALA A 202 1.89 4.45 25.36
CA ALA A 202 2.65 5.58 25.89
C ALA A 202 4.14 5.54 25.50
N PHE A 203 4.71 4.34 25.31
CA PHE A 203 6.11 4.16 24.93
C PHE A 203 6.41 4.70 23.52
N TRP A 204 5.40 4.97 22.68
CA TRP A 204 5.64 5.62 21.38
C TRP A 204 6.22 7.05 21.51
N ASP A 205 6.17 7.64 22.70
CA ASP A 205 6.71 8.97 23.00
C ASP A 205 8.15 8.95 23.56
N ASP A 206 8.71 7.77 23.83
CA ASP A 206 10.10 7.59 24.25
C ASP A 206 11.05 7.32 23.07
N ASP A 207 12.36 7.42 23.31
CA ASP A 207 13.37 7.34 22.25
C ASP A 207 13.35 5.97 21.53
N GLU A 208 13.12 4.88 22.27
CA GLU A 208 13.09 3.52 21.74
C GLU A 208 11.85 3.29 20.86
N GLY A 209 10.69 3.75 21.31
CA GLY A 209 9.45 3.71 20.56
C GLY A 209 9.50 4.59 19.30
N ILE A 210 10.09 5.78 19.38
CA ILE A 210 10.29 6.66 18.22
C ILE A 210 11.16 5.98 17.16
N GLU A 211 12.30 5.40 17.54
CA GLU A 211 13.18 4.71 16.60
C GLU A 211 12.52 3.46 16.00
N LEU A 212 11.76 2.71 16.80
CA LEU A 212 11.00 1.56 16.31
C LEU A 212 9.93 1.96 15.30
N ILE A 213 9.18 3.04 15.56
CA ILE A 213 8.20 3.59 14.61
C ILE A 213 8.91 3.97 13.31
N LYS A 214 10.03 4.71 13.37
CA LYS A 214 10.78 5.08 12.17
C LYS A 214 11.23 3.86 11.38
N HIS A 215 11.75 2.83 12.05
CA HIS A 215 12.18 1.59 11.40
C HIS A 215 11.02 0.86 10.70
N LEU A 216 9.89 0.71 11.38
CA LEU A 216 8.73 -0.02 10.86
C LEU A 216 7.87 0.81 9.88
N SER A 217 7.99 2.14 9.92
CA SER A 217 7.20 3.07 9.10
C SER A 217 7.33 2.79 7.61
N TRP A 218 8.50 2.36 7.13
CA TRP A 218 8.73 2.01 5.73
C TRP A 218 7.89 0.83 5.28
N TYR A 219 7.85 -0.25 6.09
CA TYR A 219 7.05 -1.43 5.80
C TYR A 219 5.55 -1.11 5.88
N ILE A 220 5.14 -0.35 6.89
CA ILE A 220 3.74 0.04 7.06
C ILE A 220 3.30 0.96 5.90
N SER A 221 4.13 1.93 5.50
CA SER A 221 3.86 2.80 4.34
C SER A 221 3.64 1.98 3.06
N ALA A 222 4.46 0.97 2.80
CA ALA A 222 4.25 0.08 1.65
C ALA A 222 2.87 -0.60 1.68
N THR A 223 2.38 -0.97 2.86
CA THR A 223 1.03 -1.55 2.99
C THR A 223 -0.10 -0.53 2.90
N VAL A 224 0.13 0.74 3.27
CA VAL A 224 -0.80 1.85 2.98
C VAL A 224 -1.00 1.97 1.47
N VAL A 225 0.09 1.99 0.70
CA VAL A 225 0.02 2.04 -0.77
C VAL A 225 -0.74 0.84 -1.34
N LEU A 226 -0.46 -0.37 -0.85
CA LEU A 226 -1.16 -1.57 -1.31
C LEU A 226 -2.66 -1.55 -0.96
N ALA A 227 -3.03 -1.03 0.21
CA ALA A 227 -4.42 -0.86 0.60
C ALA A 227 -5.13 0.14 -0.32
N ASP A 228 -4.52 1.30 -0.58
CA ASP A 228 -5.07 2.31 -1.49
C ASP A 228 -5.26 1.78 -2.91
N TRP A 229 -4.24 1.12 -3.48
CA TRP A 229 -4.34 0.54 -4.83
C TRP A 229 -5.43 -0.52 -4.94
N THR A 230 -5.56 -1.37 -3.93
CA THR A 230 -6.54 -2.46 -3.96
C THR A 230 -7.95 -1.93 -3.69
N GLY A 231 -8.10 -0.98 -2.76
CA GLY A 231 -9.37 -0.34 -2.44
C GLY A 231 -9.84 0.68 -3.47
N SER A 232 -8.95 1.17 -4.33
CA SER A 232 -9.30 1.98 -5.51
C SER A 232 -9.84 1.14 -6.69
N SER A 233 -9.84 -0.19 -6.60
CA SER A 233 -10.27 -1.06 -7.69
C SER A 233 -11.79 -1.14 -7.79
N THR A 234 -12.36 -0.56 -8.85
CA THR A 234 -13.80 -0.58 -9.14
C THR A 234 -14.39 -1.98 -9.35
N ARG A 235 -13.53 -2.98 -9.58
CA ARG A 235 -13.91 -4.41 -9.59
C ARG A 235 -14.46 -4.87 -8.25
N PHE A 236 -13.90 -4.39 -7.14
CA PHE A 236 -14.28 -4.80 -5.79
C PHE A 236 -15.08 -3.71 -5.07
N PHE A 237 -14.77 -2.45 -5.35
CA PHE A 237 -15.37 -1.27 -4.76
C PHE A 237 -15.99 -0.40 -5.85
N PRO A 238 -17.18 -0.76 -6.37
CA PRO A 238 -17.88 0.07 -7.34
C PRO A 238 -18.14 1.46 -6.77
N ARG A 239 -18.01 2.48 -7.61
CA ARG A 239 -18.25 3.88 -7.25
C ARG A 239 -19.69 4.06 -6.76
N VAL A 240 -19.79 4.74 -5.62
CA VAL A 240 -21.04 5.14 -4.95
C VAL A 240 -21.06 6.65 -4.80
N ALA A 241 -22.04 7.30 -5.43
CA ALA A 241 -22.24 8.75 -5.43
C ALA A 241 -23.21 9.24 -4.34
N HIS A 242 -23.96 8.31 -3.71
CA HIS A 242 -25.04 8.64 -2.80
C HIS A 242 -24.66 8.48 -1.31
N PRO A 243 -25.16 9.36 -0.42
CA PRO A 243 -25.01 9.21 1.02
C PRO A 243 -25.74 7.99 1.58
N MET A 244 -25.19 7.43 2.65
CA MET A 244 -25.63 6.21 3.34
C MET A 244 -25.27 6.35 4.83
N ASP A 245 -25.81 5.47 5.67
CA ASP A 245 -25.35 5.36 7.06
C ASP A 245 -23.90 4.84 7.12
N ILE A 246 -23.04 5.49 7.91
CA ILE A 246 -21.61 5.15 8.02
C ILE A 246 -21.40 3.71 8.50
N LYS A 247 -22.17 3.23 9.48
CA LYS A 247 -22.03 1.86 9.98
C LYS A 247 -22.51 0.85 8.94
N GLY A 248 -23.62 1.15 8.25
CA GLY A 248 -24.12 0.35 7.14
C GLY A 248 -23.11 0.23 6.01
N TYR A 249 -22.49 1.35 5.61
CA TYR A 249 -21.44 1.34 4.59
C TYR A 249 -20.21 0.55 5.04
N TRP A 250 -19.76 0.74 6.29
CA TRP A 250 -18.64 0.00 6.87
C TRP A 250 -18.82 -1.53 6.76
N GLN A 251 -20.01 -2.05 7.13
CA GLN A 251 -20.29 -3.49 7.01
C GLN A 251 -20.28 -3.97 5.55
N LYS A 252 -20.81 -3.17 4.62
CA LYS A 252 -20.79 -3.47 3.19
C LYS A 252 -19.35 -3.55 2.67
N THR A 253 -18.52 -2.55 2.98
CA THR A 253 -17.16 -2.49 2.48
C THR A 253 -16.24 -3.56 3.08
N LEU A 254 -16.48 -3.99 4.32
CA LEU A 254 -15.78 -5.16 4.89
C LEU A 254 -15.98 -6.43 4.05
N ILE A 255 -17.18 -6.66 3.51
CA ILE A 255 -17.46 -7.81 2.63
C ILE A 255 -16.72 -7.66 1.30
N GLN A 256 -16.72 -6.44 0.73
CA GLN A 256 -16.00 -6.13 -0.51
C GLN A 256 -14.48 -6.33 -0.34
N ALA A 257 -13.93 -5.82 0.77
CA ALA A 257 -12.52 -5.98 1.12
C ALA A 257 -12.13 -7.45 1.32
N GLN A 258 -13.01 -8.28 1.90
CA GLN A 258 -12.75 -9.71 2.05
C GLN A 258 -12.60 -10.41 0.68
N ASN A 259 -13.35 -9.97 -0.34
CA ASN A 259 -13.19 -10.45 -1.71
C ASN A 259 -11.92 -9.88 -2.36
N ALA A 260 -11.65 -8.60 -2.17
CA ALA A 260 -10.48 -7.93 -2.72
C ALA A 260 -9.15 -8.50 -2.18
N LEU A 261 -9.12 -8.97 -0.93
CA LEU A 261 -7.95 -9.64 -0.34
C LEU A 261 -7.49 -10.87 -1.12
N THR A 262 -8.35 -11.50 -1.93
CA THR A 262 -7.98 -12.65 -2.76
C THR A 262 -6.97 -12.30 -3.86
N VAL A 263 -6.80 -11.00 -4.16
CA VAL A 263 -5.76 -10.48 -5.07
C VAL A 263 -4.36 -10.68 -4.48
N PHE A 264 -4.23 -10.69 -3.15
CA PHE A 264 -2.94 -10.95 -2.52
C PHE A 264 -2.60 -12.44 -2.64
N PRO A 265 -1.43 -12.78 -3.19
CA PRO A 265 -1.07 -14.17 -3.42
C PRO A 265 -0.95 -14.90 -2.09
N LEU A 266 -1.48 -16.12 -2.03
CA LEU A 266 -1.25 -17.02 -0.91
C LEU A 266 0.23 -17.35 -0.80
N LYS A 267 0.72 -17.48 0.43
CA LYS A 267 2.09 -17.94 0.68
C LYS A 267 2.25 -19.34 0.10
N ALA A 268 3.16 -19.49 -0.87
CA ALA A 268 3.47 -20.78 -1.46
C ALA A 268 4.09 -21.72 -0.42
N LYS A 269 3.65 -22.98 -0.39
CA LYS A 269 4.24 -24.00 0.46
C LYS A 269 5.61 -24.36 -0.08
N VAL A 270 6.62 -24.17 0.76
CA VAL A 270 8.03 -24.46 0.44
C VAL A 270 8.25 -25.97 0.42
N ALA A 271 8.99 -26.46 -0.56
CA ALA A 271 9.42 -27.85 -0.63
C ALA A 271 10.60 -28.09 0.34
N PRO A 272 10.68 -29.26 1.01
CA PRO A 272 11.85 -29.59 1.82
C PRO A 272 13.12 -29.62 0.95
N PHE A 273 14.25 -29.25 1.55
CA PHE A 273 15.54 -29.34 0.88
C PHE A 273 16.04 -30.80 0.95
N ASN A 274 16.02 -31.50 -0.18
CA ASN A 274 16.43 -32.91 -0.29
C ASN A 274 17.74 -33.09 -1.09
N GLY A 275 18.59 -32.07 -1.11
CA GLY A 275 19.88 -32.10 -1.80
C GLY A 275 19.89 -31.41 -3.17
N ILE A 276 21.10 -31.19 -3.69
CA ILE A 276 21.38 -30.38 -4.88
C ILE A 276 20.66 -30.86 -6.14
N ASN A 277 20.52 -32.18 -6.31
CA ASN A 277 19.92 -32.79 -7.51
C ASN A 277 18.44 -32.42 -7.69
N THR A 278 17.74 -32.07 -6.60
CA THR A 278 16.34 -31.62 -6.67
C THR A 278 16.24 -30.26 -7.37
N LEU A 279 17.22 -29.38 -7.15
CA LEU A 279 17.29 -28.07 -7.78
C LEU A 279 17.99 -28.13 -9.14
N PHE A 280 19.03 -28.96 -9.26
CA PHE A 280 19.90 -29.03 -10.42
C PHE A 280 20.20 -30.49 -10.78
N PRO A 281 19.29 -31.19 -11.49
CA PRO A 281 19.46 -32.61 -11.86
C PRO A 281 20.69 -32.89 -12.73
N PHE A 282 21.25 -31.86 -13.37
CA PHE A 282 22.44 -31.95 -14.22
C PHE A 282 23.76 -31.91 -13.44
N ILE A 283 23.74 -31.65 -12.12
CA ILE A 283 24.94 -31.66 -11.29
C ILE A 283 25.15 -33.07 -10.75
N GLU A 284 26.10 -33.80 -11.33
CA GLU A 284 26.49 -35.13 -10.82
C GLU A 284 27.42 -35.03 -9.61
N ASN A 285 28.37 -34.09 -9.65
CA ASN A 285 29.34 -33.84 -8.58
C ASN A 285 29.35 -32.34 -8.24
N PRO A 286 29.06 -31.94 -6.99
CA PRO A 286 29.11 -30.54 -6.58
C PRO A 286 30.52 -29.94 -6.71
N THR A 287 30.60 -28.67 -7.11
CA THR A 287 31.87 -27.92 -7.03
C THR A 287 32.27 -27.69 -5.57
N PRO A 288 33.56 -27.39 -5.25
CA PRO A 288 33.98 -27.14 -3.88
C PRO A 288 33.16 -26.05 -3.16
N LEU A 289 32.76 -24.99 -3.87
CA LEU A 289 31.89 -23.95 -3.33
C LEU A 289 30.47 -24.44 -3.05
N GLN A 290 29.88 -25.22 -3.97
CA GLN A 290 28.56 -25.81 -3.78
C GLN A 290 28.55 -26.78 -2.59
N GLN A 291 29.60 -27.60 -2.45
CA GLN A 291 29.77 -28.50 -1.32
C GLN A 291 29.90 -27.73 0.01
N LYS A 292 30.73 -26.68 0.05
CA LYS A 292 30.81 -25.80 1.23
C LYS A 292 29.45 -25.22 1.62
N VAL A 293 28.63 -24.82 0.64
CA VAL A 293 27.29 -24.31 0.90
C VAL A 293 26.33 -25.40 1.39
N LEU A 294 26.47 -26.65 0.94
CA LEU A 294 25.68 -27.77 1.45
C LEU A 294 26.00 -28.05 2.93
N ASP A 295 27.28 -28.02 3.28
CA ASP A 295 27.78 -28.35 4.62
C ASP A 295 27.69 -27.17 5.60
N LEU A 296 27.47 -25.95 5.09
CA LEU A 296 27.40 -24.73 5.89
C LEU A 296 26.31 -24.84 6.96
N ASP A 297 26.66 -24.59 8.22
CA ASP A 297 25.66 -24.47 9.28
C ASP A 297 24.84 -23.20 9.07
N ILE A 298 23.53 -23.38 8.96
CA ILE A 298 22.56 -22.29 8.83
C ILE A 298 21.66 -22.20 10.06
N SER A 299 22.00 -22.85 11.18
CA SER A 299 21.19 -22.93 12.40
C SER A 299 21.12 -21.60 13.17
N GLN A 300 22.13 -20.73 13.00
CA GLN A 300 22.24 -19.45 13.69
C GLN A 300 20.98 -18.58 13.57
N GLN A 301 20.50 -18.05 14.71
CA GLN A 301 19.30 -17.24 14.77
C GLN A 301 19.55 -15.81 14.23
N GLY A 302 18.51 -15.19 13.67
CA GLY A 302 18.54 -13.80 13.20
C GLY A 302 18.99 -13.62 11.73
N PRO A 303 19.09 -12.36 11.28
CA PRO A 303 19.54 -12.00 9.93
C PRO A 303 21.00 -12.42 9.69
N GLN A 304 21.31 -12.91 8.48
CA GLN A 304 22.63 -13.42 8.12
C GLN A 304 23.09 -12.85 6.77
N LEU A 305 24.38 -12.56 6.65
CA LEU A 305 25.04 -12.14 5.41
C LEU A 305 26.05 -13.21 5.00
N PHE A 306 25.92 -13.71 3.77
CA PHE A 306 26.84 -14.69 3.20
C PHE A 306 27.55 -14.08 1.99
N ILE A 307 28.88 -14.20 1.96
CA ILE A 307 29.73 -13.73 0.87
C ILE A 307 30.39 -14.96 0.23
N LEU A 308 30.08 -15.22 -1.04
CA LEU A 308 30.57 -16.39 -1.79
C LEU A 308 31.59 -15.94 -2.83
N GLU A 309 32.87 -16.18 -2.55
CA GLU A 309 33.98 -15.79 -3.42
C GLU A 309 34.57 -17.01 -4.12
N ASP A 310 34.63 -16.95 -5.46
CA ASP A 310 35.24 -17.98 -6.30
C ASP A 310 35.48 -17.44 -7.72
N VAL A 311 36.23 -18.17 -8.55
CA VAL A 311 36.48 -17.83 -9.95
C VAL A 311 35.20 -17.86 -10.80
N THR A 312 35.21 -17.14 -11.93
CA THR A 312 34.08 -17.17 -12.89
C THR A 312 33.89 -18.57 -13.44
N GLY A 313 32.64 -19.04 -13.50
CA GLY A 313 32.33 -20.40 -13.96
C GLY A 313 32.32 -21.48 -12.87
N ALA A 314 32.77 -21.20 -11.64
CA ALA A 314 32.81 -22.17 -10.53
C ALA A 314 31.44 -22.59 -9.95
N GLY A 315 30.33 -22.18 -10.58
CA GLY A 315 28.98 -22.52 -10.13
C GLY A 315 28.45 -21.68 -8.94
N LYS A 316 28.90 -20.42 -8.82
CA LYS A 316 28.46 -19.47 -7.76
C LYS A 316 26.95 -19.27 -7.73
N THR A 317 26.32 -19.25 -8.90
CA THR A 317 24.87 -19.04 -9.03
C THR A 317 24.09 -20.20 -8.42
N GLU A 318 24.48 -21.43 -8.74
CA GLU A 318 23.90 -22.64 -8.19
C GLU A 318 24.15 -22.73 -6.68
N ALA A 319 25.37 -22.39 -6.22
CA ALA A 319 25.68 -22.29 -4.80
C ALA A 319 24.77 -21.30 -4.06
N ALA A 320 24.55 -20.09 -4.60
CA ALA A 320 23.66 -19.11 -4.00
C ALA A 320 22.19 -19.60 -3.95
N LEU A 321 21.73 -20.31 -4.98
CA LEU A 321 20.36 -20.86 -5.02
C LEU A 321 20.17 -22.03 -4.06
N ILE A 322 21.18 -22.89 -3.89
CA ILE A 322 21.18 -23.94 -2.86
C ILE A 322 21.04 -23.30 -1.48
N LEU A 323 21.87 -22.30 -1.18
CA LEU A 323 21.82 -21.59 0.10
C LEU A 323 20.43 -20.95 0.32
N ALA A 324 19.90 -20.27 -0.69
CA ALA A 324 18.58 -19.66 -0.63
C ALA A 324 17.47 -20.70 -0.35
N HIS A 325 17.47 -21.84 -1.03
CA HIS A 325 16.48 -22.88 -0.78
C HIS A 325 16.62 -23.47 0.63
N ARG A 326 17.84 -23.74 1.10
CA ARG A 326 18.08 -24.18 2.49
C ARG A 326 17.53 -23.19 3.51
N LEU A 327 17.77 -21.89 3.32
CA LEU A 327 17.25 -20.84 4.21
C LEU A 327 15.71 -20.75 4.18
N ILE A 328 15.11 -20.82 2.99
CA ILE A 328 13.65 -20.78 2.82
C ILE A 328 13.00 -22.05 3.42
N ALA A 329 13.57 -23.23 3.19
CA ALA A 329 13.12 -24.50 3.75
C ALA A 329 13.24 -24.56 5.28
N ALA A 330 14.28 -23.93 5.84
CA ALA A 330 14.45 -23.76 7.28
C ALA A 330 13.56 -22.66 7.90
N GLY A 331 12.68 -22.02 7.10
CA GLY A 331 11.78 -20.96 7.57
C GLY A 331 12.47 -19.61 7.84
N LYS A 332 13.72 -19.43 7.42
CA LYS A 332 14.52 -18.22 7.64
C LYS A 332 14.30 -17.14 6.57
N ALA A 333 13.64 -17.49 5.48
CA ALA A 333 13.23 -16.58 4.43
C ALA A 333 11.90 -17.02 3.82
N GLN A 334 11.19 -16.10 3.17
CA GLN A 334 9.87 -16.37 2.56
C GLN A 334 9.90 -16.33 1.02
N GLY A 335 11.02 -15.91 0.44
CA GLY A 335 11.20 -15.77 -1.01
C GLY A 335 12.63 -15.33 -1.32
N LEU A 336 12.87 -15.05 -2.60
CA LEU A 336 14.19 -14.67 -3.11
C LEU A 336 14.05 -13.46 -4.03
N PHE A 337 14.96 -12.49 -3.88
CA PHE A 337 15.21 -11.44 -4.86
C PHE A 337 16.60 -11.66 -5.44
N PHE A 338 16.69 -11.82 -6.77
CA PHE A 338 17.94 -12.09 -7.46
C PHE A 338 18.44 -10.81 -8.16
N GLY A 339 19.33 -10.07 -7.49
CA GLY A 339 19.87 -8.81 -7.99
C GLY A 339 20.92 -9.03 -9.08
N LEU A 340 20.71 -8.46 -10.27
CA LEU A 340 21.59 -8.62 -11.43
C LEU A 340 22.08 -7.27 -11.97
N PRO A 341 23.32 -7.21 -12.48
CA PRO A 341 23.96 -5.94 -12.83
C PRO A 341 23.35 -5.30 -14.09
N THR A 342 22.80 -6.08 -15.02
CA THR A 342 22.22 -5.56 -16.27
C THR A 342 20.93 -6.29 -16.64
N MET A 343 20.14 -5.69 -17.55
CA MET A 343 18.92 -6.34 -18.06
C MET A 343 19.23 -7.61 -18.86
N ALA A 344 20.34 -7.63 -19.62
CA ALA A 344 20.74 -8.79 -20.39
C ALA A 344 21.06 -10.00 -19.49
N THR A 345 21.76 -9.76 -18.37
CA THR A 345 22.01 -10.80 -17.38
C THR A 345 20.74 -11.21 -16.64
N ALA A 346 19.81 -10.29 -16.38
CA ALA A 346 18.48 -10.58 -15.83
C ALA A 346 17.67 -11.54 -16.72
N ASN A 347 17.67 -11.30 -18.04
CA ASN A 347 16.99 -12.14 -19.01
C ASN A 347 17.56 -13.57 -19.06
N ALA A 348 18.88 -13.69 -19.21
CA ALA A 348 19.54 -15.00 -19.25
C ALA A 348 19.35 -15.78 -17.94
N MET A 349 19.35 -15.09 -16.81
CA MET A 349 19.07 -15.70 -15.51
C MET A 349 17.60 -16.04 -15.29
N TYR A 350 16.67 -15.28 -15.86
CA TYR A 350 15.25 -15.61 -15.79
C TYR A 350 14.96 -16.97 -16.43
N ASP A 351 15.49 -17.24 -17.64
CA ASP A 351 15.33 -18.54 -18.29
C ASP A 351 15.92 -19.71 -17.49
N ARG A 352 17.01 -19.45 -16.76
CA ARG A 352 17.62 -20.43 -15.85
C ARG A 352 16.77 -20.64 -14.58
N LEU A 353 16.30 -19.55 -13.99
CA LEU A 353 15.49 -19.58 -12.77
C LEU A 353 14.11 -20.18 -13.00
N VAL A 354 13.45 -19.93 -14.14
CA VAL A 354 12.11 -20.47 -14.45
C VAL A 354 12.09 -22.01 -14.40
N LYS A 355 13.22 -22.66 -14.67
CA LYS A 355 13.34 -24.13 -14.61
C LYS A 355 13.51 -24.67 -13.20
N THR A 356 14.04 -23.87 -12.28
CA THR A 356 14.48 -24.33 -10.94
C THR A 356 13.70 -23.70 -9.78
N TRP A 357 13.11 -22.51 -9.96
CA TRP A 357 12.34 -21.83 -8.92
C TRP A 357 11.11 -22.62 -8.48
N LEU A 358 10.46 -23.37 -9.38
CA LEU A 358 9.33 -24.24 -9.01
C LEU A 358 9.77 -25.33 -8.03
N ALA A 359 11.03 -25.79 -8.10
CA ALA A 359 11.56 -26.80 -7.19
C ALA A 359 11.75 -26.28 -5.75
N PHE A 360 11.70 -24.96 -5.53
CA PHE A 360 11.69 -24.39 -4.17
C PHE A 360 10.36 -24.63 -3.46
N TYR A 361 9.30 -24.97 -4.19
CA TYR A 361 7.94 -25.04 -3.68
C TYR A 361 7.29 -26.38 -3.97
N SER A 362 6.29 -26.74 -3.16
CA SER A 362 5.52 -27.97 -3.38
C SER A 362 4.81 -27.92 -4.74
N PRO A 363 4.62 -29.06 -5.45
CA PRO A 363 4.04 -29.10 -6.80
C PRO A 363 2.64 -28.46 -6.91
N GLU A 364 1.86 -28.49 -5.84
CA GLU A 364 0.51 -27.93 -5.75
C GLU A 364 0.50 -26.40 -5.51
N SER A 365 1.65 -25.83 -5.15
CA SER A 365 1.79 -24.40 -4.90
C SER A 365 1.85 -23.60 -6.19
N ARG A 366 1.34 -22.37 -6.16
CA ARG A 366 1.50 -21.38 -7.23
C ARG A 366 2.35 -20.20 -6.75
N PRO A 367 3.68 -20.38 -6.63
CA PRO A 367 4.57 -19.30 -6.25
C PRO A 367 4.53 -18.18 -7.30
N SER A 368 4.78 -16.92 -6.90
CA SER A 368 4.81 -15.81 -7.86
C SER A 368 6.23 -15.56 -8.34
N LEU A 369 6.46 -15.62 -9.66
CA LEU A 369 7.70 -15.14 -10.27
C LEU A 369 7.48 -13.76 -10.90
N VAL A 370 8.42 -12.85 -10.66
CA VAL A 370 8.39 -11.47 -11.16
C VAL A 370 9.74 -11.11 -11.75
N LEU A 371 9.74 -10.67 -13.01
CA LEU A 371 10.88 -10.03 -13.62
C LEU A 371 10.80 -8.51 -13.37
N ALA A 372 11.74 -8.01 -12.58
CA ALA A 372 11.69 -6.67 -11.98
C ALA A 372 12.64 -5.67 -12.68
N HIS A 373 12.49 -5.45 -13.99
CA HIS A 373 13.19 -4.37 -14.71
C HIS A 373 12.31 -3.66 -15.75
N SER A 374 12.74 -2.47 -16.19
CA SER A 374 11.95 -1.52 -16.99
C SER A 374 11.58 -1.98 -18.41
N ALA A 375 12.11 -3.11 -18.87
CA ALA A 375 11.89 -3.66 -20.21
C ALA A 375 11.18 -5.04 -20.19
N ARG A 376 10.62 -5.46 -19.05
CA ARG A 376 10.00 -6.79 -18.86
C ARG A 376 8.85 -7.10 -19.83
N THR A 377 8.16 -6.07 -20.34
CA THR A 377 7.03 -6.22 -21.28
C THR A 377 7.45 -6.69 -22.67
N LEU A 378 8.74 -6.66 -22.98
CA LEU A 378 9.33 -7.14 -24.25
C LEU A 378 9.75 -8.62 -24.19
N MET A 379 9.49 -9.32 -23.08
CA MET A 379 9.79 -10.74 -22.92
C MET A 379 8.51 -11.58 -23.09
N ASP A 380 8.40 -12.25 -24.24
CA ASP A 380 7.22 -13.07 -24.58
C ASP A 380 6.95 -14.15 -23.52
N ARG A 381 7.99 -14.82 -23.00
CA ARG A 381 7.86 -15.83 -21.92
C ARG A 381 7.37 -15.27 -20.60
N PHE A 382 7.75 -14.05 -20.24
CA PHE A 382 7.24 -13.41 -19.02
C PHE A 382 5.76 -13.04 -19.20
N ASN A 383 5.41 -12.51 -20.38
CA ASN A 383 4.02 -12.25 -20.72
C ASN A 383 3.19 -13.55 -20.70
N GLU A 384 3.67 -14.64 -21.31
CA GLU A 384 3.07 -15.98 -21.27
C GLU A 384 2.86 -16.49 -19.83
N SER A 385 3.81 -16.26 -18.92
CA SER A 385 3.68 -16.63 -17.49
C SER A 385 2.67 -15.79 -16.69
N LEU A 386 2.26 -14.62 -17.24
CA LEU A 386 1.25 -13.74 -16.65
C LEU A 386 -0.17 -14.02 -17.16
N TRP A 387 -0.33 -14.78 -18.26
CA TRP A 387 -1.63 -15.02 -18.91
C TRP A 387 -2.49 -16.11 -18.21
N SER A 388 -2.46 -16.14 -16.89
CA SER A 388 -3.57 -16.62 -16.06
C SER A 388 -4.32 -15.41 -15.46
N GLY A 389 -5.03 -14.68 -16.34
CA GLY A 389 -6.28 -13.93 -16.09
C GLY A 389 -6.43 -12.82 -15.02
N ASP A 390 -5.79 -12.88 -13.86
CA ASP A 390 -6.48 -12.38 -12.65
C ASP A 390 -5.99 -11.06 -12.03
N LEU A 391 -4.92 -10.43 -12.55
CA LEU A 391 -4.24 -9.30 -11.88
C LEU A 391 -4.19 -7.99 -12.70
N VAL A 392 -5.26 -7.67 -13.44
CA VAL A 392 -5.41 -6.33 -14.03
C VAL A 392 -6.08 -5.40 -12.99
N GLY A 393 -5.26 -4.69 -12.23
CA GLY A 393 -5.72 -3.55 -11.44
C GLY A 393 -5.97 -2.36 -12.35
N SER A 394 -7.19 -1.81 -12.32
CA SER A 394 -7.53 -0.51 -12.86
C SER A 394 -7.16 0.55 -11.81
N GLU A 395 -5.92 1.04 -11.84
CA GLU A 395 -5.64 2.33 -11.20
C GLU A 395 -6.36 3.39 -12.04
N GLU A 396 -7.45 3.95 -11.53
CA GLU A 396 -7.91 5.25 -11.99
C GLU A 396 -6.88 6.26 -11.48
N PRO A 397 -6.08 6.90 -12.35
CA PRO A 397 -5.20 7.95 -11.89
C PRO A 397 -6.07 9.01 -11.22
N ASP A 398 -5.66 9.55 -10.08
CA ASP A 398 -6.38 10.64 -9.39
C ASP A 398 -5.99 12.02 -9.95
N GLU A 399 -4.88 12.10 -10.68
CA GLU A 399 -4.37 13.32 -11.31
C GLU A 399 -3.70 12.94 -12.64
N GLN A 400 -3.64 13.85 -13.61
CA GLN A 400 -2.79 13.64 -14.79
C GLN A 400 -1.35 13.51 -14.30
N THR A 401 -0.72 12.37 -14.56
CA THR A 401 0.69 12.14 -14.23
C THR A 401 1.54 13.07 -15.09
N PHE A 402 1.97 14.20 -14.52
CA PHE A 402 2.83 15.15 -15.20
C PHE A 402 4.29 14.93 -14.81
N SER A 403 4.95 13.98 -15.48
CA SER A 403 6.41 14.06 -15.61
C SER A 403 6.73 14.95 -16.82
N GLN A 404 7.27 16.14 -16.58
CA GLN A 404 7.98 16.88 -17.62
C GLN A 404 9.23 16.10 -18.06
N ASP A 405 9.58 16.28 -19.33
CA ASP A 405 10.70 15.72 -20.09
C ASP A 405 10.56 14.28 -20.59
N VAL A 406 10.01 14.12 -21.81
CA VAL A 406 10.68 13.51 -22.99
C VAL A 406 9.87 13.90 -24.25
N ARG A 407 10.60 14.24 -25.32
CA ARG A 407 10.14 14.68 -26.66
C ARG A 407 8.98 13.86 -27.28
N PRO A 408 8.17 14.47 -28.18
CA PRO A 408 6.93 13.87 -28.67
C PRO A 408 7.20 12.81 -29.76
N GLY A 409 6.63 11.63 -29.58
CA GLY A 409 6.59 10.60 -30.63
C GLY A 409 6.36 9.20 -30.07
N LEU A 410 5.10 8.85 -29.78
CA LEU A 410 4.44 7.53 -29.96
C LEU A 410 3.13 7.46 -29.11
N PRO A 411 2.09 6.71 -29.56
CA PRO A 411 0.73 6.78 -29.00
C PRO A 411 0.61 6.24 -27.57
N THR A 412 -0.25 6.88 -26.79
CA THR A 412 -0.46 6.77 -25.34
C THR A 412 -1.15 5.49 -24.83
N VAL A 413 -1.31 4.44 -25.65
CA VAL A 413 -2.19 3.29 -25.32
C VAL A 413 -1.46 2.10 -24.65
N THR A 414 -0.13 2.07 -24.61
CA THR A 414 0.64 0.90 -24.13
C THR A 414 1.20 0.99 -22.70
N ARG A 415 0.90 2.04 -21.92
CA ARG A 415 1.46 2.23 -20.56
C ARG A 415 0.69 1.57 -19.41
N ARG A 416 -0.46 0.95 -19.66
CA ARG A 416 -1.32 0.33 -18.63
C ARG A 416 -1.15 -1.20 -18.65
N ARG A 417 -0.45 -1.81 -17.68
CA ARG A 417 -0.53 -3.26 -17.34
C ARG A 417 0.30 -3.63 -16.09
N CYS A 418 -0.41 -4.04 -15.03
CA CYS A 418 0.03 -4.83 -13.86
C CYS A 418 1.11 -4.22 -12.92
N TRP A 419 0.69 -3.29 -12.04
CA TRP A 419 1.56 -2.58 -11.08
C TRP A 419 1.71 -3.23 -9.69
N LEU A 420 0.83 -4.14 -9.27
CA LEU A 420 0.97 -4.88 -7.99
C LEU A 420 2.27 -5.70 -7.87
N LYS A 421 2.89 -6.08 -8.99
CA LYS A 421 4.23 -6.72 -9.05
C LYS A 421 5.40 -5.71 -9.13
N LEU A 422 5.13 -4.42 -9.38
CA LEU A 422 6.15 -3.36 -9.57
C LEU A 422 6.46 -2.57 -8.30
N ALA A 423 5.53 -2.47 -7.35
CA ALA A 423 5.77 -1.77 -6.09
C ALA A 423 7.00 -2.31 -5.36
N SER A 424 7.19 -3.62 -5.30
CA SER A 424 8.37 -4.22 -4.67
C SER A 424 9.70 -3.91 -5.39
N ALA A 425 9.67 -3.63 -6.70
CA ALA A 425 10.87 -3.46 -7.51
C ALA A 425 11.39 -2.01 -7.58
N ARG A 426 10.48 -1.02 -7.57
CA ARG A 426 10.88 0.40 -7.58
C ARG A 426 11.43 0.87 -6.23
N TRP A 427 11.04 0.19 -5.16
CA TRP A 427 11.47 0.47 -3.80
C TRP A 427 12.92 0.04 -3.48
N ILE A 428 13.51 -0.86 -4.28
CA ILE A 428 14.89 -1.35 -4.09
C ILE A 428 15.94 -0.38 -4.70
N ARG A 429 15.52 0.70 -5.36
CA ARG A 429 16.42 1.65 -6.05
C ARG A 429 16.62 3.00 -5.36
N ARG A 430 16.37 3.12 -4.06
CA ARG A 430 16.84 4.28 -3.29
C ARG A 430 17.41 3.85 -1.95
#